data_AF-A0A8T9BS92-F1
#
_entry.id   AF-A0A8T9BS92-F1
#
_cell.length_a   1.000
_cell.length_b   1.000
_cell.length_c   1.000
_cell.angle_alpha   90.00
_cell.angle_beta   90.00
_cell.angle_gamma   90.00
#
_symmetry.space_group_name_H-M   'P 1'
#
loop_
_entity.id
_entity.type
_entity.pdbx_description
1 polymer ?
#
loop_
_entity_poly.entity_id
_entity_poly.type
_entity_poly.pdbx_seq_one_letter_code
_entity_poly.pdbx_strand_id
1 'polypeptide(L)'
;MSRHKLKTTTRRRLSHGKVHSWSGGRNKVQQRPPIWEAVTDMNNAFVKWLALVARESGMPIYEAALRWIVYHSALGEDDGVILGASKISQLKSNLGSIEKGPLDAGLVVTFDEA
;
A
#
# COMPACT_ATOMS: atom_id res chain seq x y z
N MET A 1 -42.13 54.61 2.13
CA MET A 1 -41.76 53.88 0.90
C MET A 1 -41.75 52.38 1.22
N SER A 2 -42.41 51.59 0.36
CA SER A 2 -43.20 50.43 0.76
C SER A 2 -42.45 49.12 1.02
N ARG A 3 -42.85 48.45 2.12
CA ARG A 3 -42.67 47.01 2.40
C ARG A 3 -43.21 46.20 1.22
N HIS A 4 -42.38 45.36 0.59
CA HIS A 4 -42.86 44.41 -0.43
C HIS A 4 -43.14 43.04 0.21
N LYS A 5 -44.39 42.62 0.02
CA LYS A 5 -45.06 41.50 0.66
C LYS A 5 -44.60 40.15 0.10
N LEU A 6 -44.62 39.17 0.99
CA LEU A 6 -44.64 37.73 0.76
C LEU A 6 -45.48 37.35 -0.46
N LYS A 7 -44.94 36.48 -1.33
CA LYS A 7 -45.74 35.67 -2.25
C LYS A 7 -45.65 34.22 -1.80
N THR A 8 -46.65 33.84 -1.01
CA THR A 8 -47.05 32.47 -0.76
C THR A 8 -47.51 31.85 -2.08
N THR A 9 -46.73 30.94 -2.65
CA THR A 9 -47.18 30.15 -3.81
C THR A 9 -47.69 28.81 -3.33
N THR A 10 -48.98 28.85 -2.95
CA THR A 10 -50.04 27.90 -3.30
C THR A 10 -49.60 26.47 -3.63
N ARG A 11 -49.81 25.57 -2.65
CA ARG A 11 -49.84 24.12 -2.84
C ARG A 11 -51.02 23.76 -3.77
N ARG A 12 -50.78 23.70 -5.08
CA ARG A 12 -51.77 23.23 -6.05
C ARG A 12 -51.70 21.70 -6.09
N ARG A 13 -52.70 21.04 -5.50
CA ARG A 13 -52.95 19.61 -5.62
C ARG A 13 -54.01 19.40 -6.70
N LEU A 14 -53.60 19.00 -7.90
CA LEU A 14 -54.38 18.34 -8.97
C LEU A 14 -53.32 17.68 -9.87
N SER A 15 -53.43 16.50 -10.46
CA SER A 15 -54.34 15.36 -10.43
C SER A 15 -53.74 14.38 -11.46
N HIS A 16 -53.70 13.08 -11.15
CA HIS A 16 -53.54 11.97 -12.11
C HIS A 16 -52.52 12.16 -13.27
N GLY A 17 -51.26 11.86 -13.00
CA GLY A 17 -50.26 11.51 -14.01
C GLY A 17 -49.35 10.43 -13.43
N LYS A 18 -49.22 9.29 -14.12
CA LYS A 18 -48.36 8.17 -13.68
C LYS A 18 -46.94 8.69 -13.44
N VAL A 19 -46.47 8.57 -12.21
CA VAL A 19 -45.06 8.74 -11.90
C VAL A 19 -44.37 7.50 -12.46
N HIS A 20 -43.88 7.57 -13.69
CA HIS A 20 -42.88 6.60 -14.15
C HIS A 20 -41.70 6.72 -13.19
N SER A 21 -41.42 5.64 -12.46
CA SER A 21 -40.31 5.56 -11.52
C SER A 21 -39.01 5.76 -12.28
N TRP A 22 -38.39 6.92 -12.11
CA TRP A 22 -37.01 7.15 -12.48
C TRP A 22 -36.14 6.34 -11.51
N SER A 23 -35.71 5.15 -11.91
CA SER A 23 -34.70 4.38 -11.19
C SER A 23 -33.33 4.99 -11.46
N GLY A 24 -33.05 6.08 -10.75
CA GLY A 24 -31.74 6.72 -10.73
C GLY A 24 -30.66 5.68 -10.44
N GLY A 25 -29.80 5.42 -11.43
CA GLY A 25 -28.57 4.68 -11.22
C GLY A 25 -27.77 5.43 -10.16
N ARG A 26 -27.62 4.83 -8.99
CA ARG A 26 -26.66 5.30 -7.99
C ARG A 26 -25.29 5.26 -8.65
N ASN A 27 -24.77 6.42 -9.06
CA ASN A 27 -23.35 6.60 -9.24
C ASN A 27 -22.72 6.17 -7.91
N LYS A 28 -22.08 4.99 -7.89
CA LYS A 28 -21.26 4.58 -6.77
C LYS A 28 -20.15 5.62 -6.72
N VAL A 29 -20.26 6.57 -5.79
CA VAL A 29 -19.12 7.36 -5.35
C VAL A 29 -18.12 6.30 -4.89
N GLN A 30 -17.09 6.05 -5.70
CA GLN A 30 -15.99 5.17 -5.33
C GLN A 30 -15.40 5.79 -4.07
N GLN A 31 -15.79 5.26 -2.91
CA GLN A 31 -15.27 5.76 -1.65
C GLN A 31 -13.76 5.54 -1.72
N ARG A 32 -13.00 6.64 -1.70
CA ARG A 32 -11.54 6.53 -1.66
C ARG A 32 -11.21 5.80 -0.36
N PRO A 33 -10.40 4.74 -0.41
CA PRO A 33 -10.02 4.02 0.79
C PRO A 33 -9.39 4.99 1.79
N PRO A 34 -9.55 4.76 3.10
CA PRO A 34 -8.85 5.55 4.08
C PRO A 34 -7.34 5.49 3.83
N ILE A 35 -6.64 6.56 4.21
CA ILE A 35 -5.22 6.76 3.88
C ILE A 35 -4.37 5.55 4.30
N TRP A 36 -4.66 4.93 5.44
CA TRP A 36 -3.91 3.77 5.93
C TRP A 36 -4.07 2.52 5.05
N GLU A 37 -5.21 2.32 4.40
CA GLU A 37 -5.43 1.19 3.49
C GLU A 37 -4.67 1.42 2.17
N ALA A 38 -4.72 2.64 1.63
CA ALA A 38 -3.96 3.00 0.43
C ALA A 38 -2.43 2.85 0.63
N VAL A 39 -1.91 3.25 1.80
CA VAL A 39 -0.48 3.09 2.13
C VAL A 39 -0.12 1.61 2.30
N THR A 40 -1.01 0.81 2.90
CA THR A 40 -0.80 -0.64 3.06
C THR A 40 -0.78 -1.36 1.72
N ASP A 41 -1.69 -1.01 0.81
CA ASP A 41 -1.75 -1.61 -0.53
C ASP A 41 -0.50 -1.31 -1.35
N MET A 42 0.01 -0.09 -1.26
CA MET A 42 1.26 0.29 -1.92
C MET A 42 2.44 -0.51 -1.38
N ASN A 43 2.59 -0.59 -0.06
CA ASN A 43 3.65 -1.39 0.57
C ASN A 43 3.53 -2.88 0.20
N ASN A 44 2.32 -3.42 0.17
CA ASN A 44 2.10 -4.82 -0.19
C ASN A 44 2.39 -5.11 -1.67
N ALA A 45 2.02 -4.22 -2.58
CA ALA A 45 2.34 -4.34 -4.00
C ALA A 45 3.87 -4.34 -4.21
N PHE A 46 4.54 -3.45 -3.49
CA PHE A 46 5.98 -3.30 -3.53
C PHE A 46 6.74 -4.52 -2.99
N VAL A 47 6.38 -5.01 -1.80
CA VAL A 47 6.95 -6.26 -1.24
C VAL A 47 6.72 -7.46 -2.17
N LYS A 48 5.56 -7.53 -2.83
CA LYS A 48 5.28 -8.59 -3.82
C LYS A 48 6.20 -8.50 -5.04
N TRP A 49 6.50 -7.30 -5.51
CA TRP A 49 7.41 -7.09 -6.63
C TRP A 49 8.85 -7.49 -6.27
N LEU A 50 9.37 -7.02 -5.13
CA LEU A 50 10.68 -7.45 -4.63
C LEU A 50 10.76 -8.98 -4.44
N ALA A 51 9.67 -9.59 -3.98
CA ALA A 51 9.60 -11.03 -3.82
C ALA A 51 9.65 -11.79 -5.15
N LEU A 52 9.14 -11.22 -6.23
CA LEU A 52 9.24 -11.79 -7.56
C LEU A 52 10.69 -11.76 -8.05
N VAL A 53 11.33 -10.59 -8.01
CA VAL A 53 12.71 -10.42 -8.51
C VAL A 53 13.71 -11.26 -7.70
N ALA A 54 13.57 -11.31 -6.37
CA ALA A 54 14.40 -12.18 -5.54
C ALA A 54 14.23 -13.67 -5.91
N ARG A 55 12.98 -14.11 -6.18
CA ARG A 55 12.70 -15.50 -6.59
C ARG A 55 13.29 -15.85 -7.96
N GLU A 56 13.25 -14.92 -8.91
CA GLU A 56 13.90 -15.10 -10.22
C GLU A 56 15.41 -15.29 -10.08
N SER A 57 16.01 -14.70 -9.04
CA SER A 57 17.41 -14.88 -8.66
C SER A 57 17.65 -16.12 -7.78
N GLY A 58 16.65 -16.99 -7.60
CA GLY A 58 16.76 -18.23 -6.82
C GLY A 58 16.81 -18.03 -5.30
N MET A 59 16.39 -16.87 -4.80
CA MET A 59 16.56 -16.49 -3.40
C MET A 59 15.23 -16.05 -2.77
N PRO A 60 14.99 -16.36 -1.48
CA PRO A 60 13.84 -15.80 -0.78
C PRO A 60 14.06 -14.30 -0.47
N ILE A 61 13.00 -13.50 -0.55
CA ILE A 61 13.05 -12.04 -0.32
C ILE A 61 13.69 -11.64 1.02
N TYR A 62 13.45 -12.40 2.10
CA TYR A 62 14.02 -12.06 3.41
C TYR A 62 15.55 -12.17 3.41
N GLU A 63 16.12 -13.12 2.66
CA GLU A 63 17.57 -13.25 2.51
C GLU A 63 18.12 -12.04 1.74
N ALA A 64 17.45 -11.65 0.66
CA ALA A 64 17.84 -10.48 -0.12
C ALA A 64 17.80 -9.20 0.73
N ALA A 65 16.70 -8.98 1.47
CA ALA A 65 16.55 -7.83 2.35
C ALA A 65 17.63 -7.78 3.45
N LEU A 66 17.92 -8.91 4.10
CA LEU A 66 18.97 -8.97 5.13
C LEU A 66 20.35 -8.64 4.55
N ARG A 67 20.68 -9.21 3.39
CA ARG A 67 21.96 -8.95 2.72
C ARG A 67 22.05 -7.49 2.24
N TRP A 68 20.95 -6.90 1.76
CA TRP A 68 20.93 -5.49 1.39
C TRP A 68 21.18 -4.58 2.60
N ILE A 69 20.48 -4.81 3.72
CA ILE A 69 20.68 -4.03 4.94
C ILE A 69 22.14 -4.08 5.41
N VAL A 70 22.77 -5.25 5.40
CA VAL A 70 24.13 -5.40 5.95
C VAL A 70 25.22 -4.88 5.01
N TYR A 71 25.07 -5.03 3.69
CA TYR A 71 26.17 -4.73 2.74
C TYR A 71 25.98 -3.48 1.89
N HIS A 72 24.74 -3.00 1.73
CA HIS A 72 24.39 -1.98 0.74
C HIS A 72 23.63 -0.78 1.32
N SER A 73 23.23 -0.85 2.58
CA SER A 73 22.61 0.29 3.27
C SER A 73 23.65 1.33 3.70
N ALA A 74 23.19 2.42 4.31
CA ALA A 74 24.06 3.46 4.84
C ALA A 74 24.78 3.09 6.16
N LEU A 75 24.61 1.87 6.67
CA LEU A 75 25.23 1.42 7.93
C LEU A 75 26.76 1.24 7.76
N GLY A 76 27.52 1.70 8.76
CA GLY A 76 28.97 1.54 8.84
C GLY A 76 29.42 0.38 9.72
N GLU A 77 30.74 0.24 9.90
CA GLU A 77 31.33 -0.85 10.70
C GLU A 77 30.97 -0.80 12.19
N ASP A 78 30.69 0.40 12.72
CA ASP A 78 30.29 0.61 14.12
C ASP A 78 28.77 0.50 14.35
N ASP A 79 27.99 0.31 13.27
CA ASP A 79 26.54 0.17 13.34
C ASP A 79 26.11 -1.29 13.51
N GLY A 80 24.90 -1.50 14.05
CA GLY A 80 24.36 -2.82 14.32
C GLY A 80 22.95 -3.03 13.77
N VAL A 81 22.66 -4.26 13.33
CA VAL A 81 21.32 -4.69 12.91
C VAL A 81 20.68 -5.54 14.02
N ILE A 82 19.52 -5.12 14.53
CA ILE A 82 18.75 -5.90 15.51
C ILE A 82 17.86 -6.90 14.77
N LEU A 83 18.07 -8.20 15.01
CA LEU A 83 17.29 -9.28 14.41
C LEU A 83 16.27 -9.84 15.40
N GLY A 84 14.98 -9.72 15.06
CA GLY A 84 13.89 -10.42 15.76
C GLY A 84 13.72 -11.85 15.25
N ALA A 85 13.59 -12.82 16.16
CA ALA A 85 13.30 -14.21 15.82
C ALA A 85 12.39 -14.86 16.87
N SER A 86 11.39 -15.63 16.44
CA SER A 86 10.51 -16.40 17.34
C SER A 86 11.11 -17.74 17.76
N LYS A 87 12.14 -18.22 17.04
CA LYS A 87 12.89 -19.44 17.35
C LYS A 87 14.34 -19.34 16.91
N ILE A 88 15.24 -20.05 17.58
CA ILE A 88 16.68 -20.04 17.31
C ILE A 88 17.00 -20.42 15.85
N SER A 89 16.23 -21.34 15.25
CA SER A 89 16.47 -21.76 13.86
C SER A 89 16.30 -20.61 12.85
N GLN A 90 15.40 -19.65 13.12
CA GLN A 90 15.23 -18.46 12.28
C GLN A 90 16.46 -17.57 12.37
N LEU A 91 16.98 -17.35 13.59
CA LEU A 91 18.21 -16.58 13.78
C LEU A 91 19.39 -17.21 13.05
N LYS A 92 19.58 -18.53 13.15
CA LYS A 92 20.62 -19.26 12.42
C LYS A 92 20.47 -19.11 10.90
N SER A 93 19.24 -19.21 10.38
CA SER A 93 18.97 -19.00 8.96
C SER A 93 19.30 -17.57 8.52
N ASN A 94 18.91 -16.57 9.32
CA ASN A 94 19.18 -15.16 9.02
C ASN A 94 20.68 -14.87 9.00
N LEU A 95 21.45 -15.39 9.96
CA LEU A 95 22.90 -15.25 10.00
C LEU A 95 23.56 -15.93 8.79
N GLY A 96 23.17 -17.18 8.48
CA GLY A 96 23.67 -17.88 7.30
C GLY A 96 23.32 -17.18 5.98
N SER A 97 22.20 -16.46 5.92
CA SER A 97 21.85 -15.59 4.79
C SER A 97 22.82 -14.40 4.66
N ILE A 98 23.19 -13.76 5.77
CA ILE A 98 24.12 -12.62 5.79
C ILE A 98 25.55 -13.08 5.43
N GLU A 99 25.99 -14.24 5.91
CA GLU A 99 27.32 -14.80 5.64
C GLU A 99 27.59 -15.11 4.15
N LYS A 100 26.54 -15.18 3.32
CA LYS A 100 26.66 -15.33 1.86
C LYS A 100 27.19 -14.09 1.14
N GLY A 101 27.38 -12.98 1.85
CA GLY A 101 28.01 -11.77 1.32
C GLY A 101 27.06 -10.83 0.57
N PRO A 102 27.60 -9.85 -0.16
CA PRO A 102 26.80 -8.83 -0.86
C PRO A 102 25.89 -9.44 -1.93
N LEU A 103 24.78 -8.76 -2.22
CA LEU A 103 23.92 -9.07 -3.37
C LEU A 103 24.64 -8.82 -4.70
N ASP A 104 24.14 -9.47 -5.76
CA ASP A 104 24.54 -9.12 -7.12
C ASP A 104 24.06 -7.71 -7.50
N ALA A 105 24.72 -7.10 -8.48
CA ALA A 105 24.45 -5.71 -8.85
C ALA A 105 23.00 -5.48 -9.34
N GLY A 106 22.37 -6.48 -9.98
CA GLY A 106 21.00 -6.35 -10.47
C GLY A 106 19.99 -6.25 -9.32
N LEU A 107 20.17 -7.08 -8.30
CA LEU A 107 19.38 -7.02 -7.07
C LEU A 107 19.65 -5.75 -6.27
N VAL A 108 20.90 -5.27 -6.22
CA VAL A 108 21.20 -3.98 -5.54
C VAL A 108 20.41 -2.84 -6.17
N VAL A 109 20.50 -2.67 -7.50
CA VAL A 109 19.73 -1.63 -8.20
C VAL A 109 18.24 -1.77 -7.94
N THR A 110 17.72 -3.00 -8.01
CA THR A 110 16.30 -3.28 -7.77
C THR A 110 15.86 -2.87 -6.36
N PHE A 111 16.71 -3.05 -5.35
CA PHE A 111 16.41 -2.68 -3.95
C PHE A 111 16.68 -1.19 -3.65
N ASP A 112 17.57 -0.53 -4.39
CA ASP A 112 17.86 0.91 -4.24
C ASP A 112 16.76 1.80 -4.86
N GLU A 113 16.14 1.34 -5.95
CA GLU A 113 15.04 2.04 -6.63
C GLU A 113 13.69 1.90 -5.92
N ALA A 114 13.71 1.22 -4.78
CA ALA A 114 12.57 0.58 -4.17
C ALA A 114 11.99 1.46 -3.04
#